data_AF-A0A3D5PJW2-F1
#
_entry.id   AF-A0A3D5PJW2-F1
#
_cell.length_a   1.000
_cell.length_b   1.000
_cell.length_c   1.000
_cell.angle_alpha   90.00
_cell.angle_beta   90.00
_cell.angle_gamma   90.00
#
_symmetry.space_group_name_H-M   'P 1'
#
loop_
_entity.id
_entity.type
_entity.pdbx_description
1 polymer ?
#
loop_
_entity_poly.entity_id
_entity_poly.type
_entity_poly.pdbx_seq_one_letter_code
_entity_poly.pdbx_strand_id
1 'polypeptide(L)'
;MAVAEPAAKMQFLFTGFAFAALTYAFVTSDFSLRLVWLNSHSAKPMLYKISGVWGNHEGSMLLWVLILTLFGACAAWFGGNLP
;
A
#
# COMPACT_ATOMS: atom_id res chain seq x y z
N MET A 1 19.29 8.79 -16.33
CA MET A 1 18.56 7.64 -16.92
C MET A 1 17.17 8.11 -17.32
N ALA A 2 16.82 8.13 -18.61
CA ALA A 2 15.56 8.72 -19.10
C ALA A 2 14.27 8.07 -18.54
N VAL A 3 14.36 6.82 -18.05
CA VAL A 3 13.20 6.04 -17.57
C VAL A 3 13.03 6.10 -16.05
N ALA A 4 14.01 6.61 -15.30
CA ALA A 4 14.01 6.54 -13.84
C ALA A 4 12.86 7.34 -13.19
N GLU A 5 12.66 8.60 -13.60
CA GLU A 5 11.59 9.44 -13.03
C GLU A 5 10.17 8.95 -13.39
N PRO A 6 9.84 8.61 -14.65
CA PRO A 6 8.55 8.02 -14.96
C PRO A 6 8.31 6.71 -14.20
N ALA A 7 9.33 5.85 -14.09
CA ALA A 7 9.20 4.58 -13.38
C ALA A 7 8.89 4.80 -11.89
N ALA A 8 9.58 5.72 -11.20
CA ALA A 8 9.34 6.01 -9.80
C ALA A 8 7.90 6.51 -9.54
N LYS A 9 7.39 7.38 -10.42
CA LYS A 9 6.00 7.89 -10.34
C LYS A 9 4.99 6.75 -10.53
N MET A 10 5.19 5.92 -11.56
CA MET A 10 4.29 4.80 -11.86
C MET A 10 4.32 3.73 -10.77
N GLN A 11 5.50 3.44 -10.20
CA GLN A 11 5.65 2.52 -9.08
C GLN A 11 4.81 2.96 -7.88
N PHE A 12 4.91 4.24 -7.47
CA PHE A 12 4.11 4.79 -6.37
C PHE A 12 2.61 4.74 -6.65
N LEU A 13 2.19 5.08 -7.88
CA LEU A 13 0.77 5.05 -8.25
C LEU A 13 0.20 3.64 -8.18
N PHE A 14 0.90 2.65 -8.71
CA PHE A 14 0.42 1.26 -8.72
C PHE A 14 0.47 0.60 -7.33
N THR A 15 1.50 0.86 -6.53
CA THR A 15 1.56 0.35 -5.16
C THR A 15 0.51 1.02 -4.26
N GLY A 16 0.29 2.32 -4.43
CA GLY A 16 -0.78 3.06 -3.76
C GLY A 16 -2.17 2.53 -4.11
N PHE A 17 -2.42 2.26 -5.39
CA PHE A 17 -3.66 1.63 -5.85
C PHE A 17 -3.86 0.24 -5.23
N ALA A 18 -2.83 -0.60 -5.24
CA ALA A 18 -2.89 -1.93 -4.63
C ALA A 18 -3.19 -1.86 -3.13
N PHE A 19 -2.56 -0.93 -2.40
CA PHE A 19 -2.81 -0.73 -0.97
C PHE A 19 -4.23 -0.23 -0.69
N ALA A 20 -4.75 0.68 -1.51
CA ALA A 20 -6.14 1.15 -1.41
C ALA A 20 -7.15 0.02 -1.69
N ALA A 21 -6.91 -0.80 -2.71
CA ALA A 21 -7.74 -1.96 -3.02
C ALA A 21 -7.74 -2.99 -1.87
N LEU A 22 -6.58 -3.27 -1.28
CA LEU A 22 -6.50 -4.16 -0.12
C LEU A 22 -7.22 -3.57 1.09
N THR A 23 -7.08 -2.26 1.33
CA THR A 23 -7.78 -1.56 2.40
C THR A 23 -9.29 -1.69 2.24
N TYR A 24 -9.80 -1.46 1.02
CA TYR A 24 -11.22 -1.63 0.69
C TYR A 24 -11.70 -3.04 1.06
N ALA A 25 -10.98 -4.08 0.65
CA ALA A 25 -11.35 -5.47 0.97
C ALA A 25 -11.42 -5.75 2.49
N PHE A 26 -10.48 -5.21 3.28
CA PHE A 26 -10.53 -5.33 4.75
C PHE A 26 -11.71 -4.58 5.37
N VAL A 27 -11.99 -3.37 4.88
CA VAL A 27 -13.09 -2.51 5.35
C VAL A 27 -14.45 -3.16 5.08
N THR A 28 -14.67 -3.62 3.84
CA THR A 28 -15.92 -4.27 3.42
C THR A 28 -16.01 -5.73 3.86
N SER A 29 -14.96 -6.26 4.50
CA SER A 29 -14.90 -7.66 4.95
C SER A 29 -15.09 -8.65 3.80
N ASP A 30 -14.39 -8.41 2.69
CA ASP A 30 -14.38 -9.31 1.54
C ASP A 30 -13.60 -10.59 1.87
N PHE A 31 -14.33 -11.59 2.34
CA PHE A 31 -13.80 -12.89 2.75
C PHE A 31 -13.46 -13.81 1.58
N SER A 32 -13.69 -13.41 0.32
CA SER A 32 -13.18 -14.16 -0.83
C SER A 32 -11.65 -14.13 -0.88
N LEU A 33 -11.03 -13.09 -0.32
CA LEU A 33 -9.59 -12.97 -0.17
C LEU A 33 -9.11 -13.70 1.09
N ARG A 34 -8.23 -14.70 0.89
CA ARG A 34 -7.60 -15.45 1.98
C ARG A 34 -6.97 -14.56 3.04
N LEU A 35 -6.34 -13.46 2.63
CA LEU A 35 -5.68 -12.54 3.56
C LEU A 35 -6.68 -11.86 4.51
N VAL A 36 -7.84 -11.45 4.01
CA VAL A 36 -8.92 -10.84 4.81
C VAL A 36 -9.53 -11.88 5.73
N TRP A 37 -9.79 -13.10 5.22
CA TRP A 37 -10.31 -14.22 6.00
C TRP A 37 -9.42 -14.56 7.21
N LEU A 38 -8.10 -14.56 7.02
CA LEU A 38 -7.15 -14.91 8.07
C LEU A 38 -6.96 -13.79 9.13
N ASN A 39 -7.27 -12.53 8.81
CA ASN A 39 -6.87 -11.38 9.65
C ASN A 39 -8.04 -10.46 10.06
N SER A 40 -9.25 -10.68 9.56
CA SER A 40 -10.43 -9.85 9.82
C SER A 40 -11.69 -10.69 10.05
N HIS A 41 -12.71 -10.08 10.66
CA HIS A 41 -14.04 -10.66 10.81
C HIS A 41 -15.10 -9.54 10.82
N SER A 42 -16.35 -9.88 10.51
CA SER A 42 -17.41 -8.90 10.21
C SER A 42 -17.73 -7.98 11.41
N ALA A 43 -17.74 -8.53 12.62
CA ALA A 43 -18.01 -7.80 13.87
C ALA A 43 -16.81 -6.98 14.42
N LYS A 44 -15.66 -6.98 13.73
CA LYS A 44 -14.46 -6.26 14.20
C LYS A 44 -14.71 -4.74 14.11
N PRO A 45 -14.42 -3.93 15.15
CA PRO A 45 -14.55 -2.48 15.05
C PRO A 45 -13.72 -1.93 13.89
N MET A 46 -14.25 -0.88 13.24
CA MET A 46 -13.73 -0.39 11.97
C MET A 46 -12.24 -0.02 12.00
N LEU A 47 -11.79 0.61 13.09
CA LEU A 47 -10.38 0.95 13.29
C LEU A 47 -9.46 -0.27 13.21
N TYR A 48 -9.88 -1.41 13.76
CA TYR A 48 -9.11 -2.65 13.74
C TYR A 48 -9.18 -3.38 12.39
N LYS A 49 -10.21 -3.14 11.58
CA LYS A 49 -10.23 -3.62 10.18
C LYS A 49 -9.18 -2.90 9.35
N ILE A 50 -9.06 -1.57 9.53
CA ILE A 50 -8.04 -0.77 8.86
C ILE A 50 -6.64 -1.16 9.34
N SER A 51 -6.39 -1.21 10.66
CA SER A 51 -5.07 -1.61 11.15
C SER A 51 -4.69 -3.05 10.80
N GLY A 52 -5.69 -3.92 10.58
CA GLY A 52 -5.50 -5.28 10.09
C GLY A 52 -4.90 -5.36 8.68
N VAL A 53 -5.03 -4.30 7.86
CA VAL A 53 -4.48 -4.24 6.50
C VAL A 53 -2.96 -4.41 6.52
N TRP A 54 -2.27 -3.75 7.45
CA TRP A 54 -0.80 -3.78 7.57
C TRP A 54 -0.29 -4.46 8.84
N GLY A 55 -1.18 -4.83 9.77
CA GLY A 55 -0.81 -5.54 11.00
C GLY A 55 -0.40 -7.01 10.81
N ASN A 56 -0.46 -7.52 9.58
CA ASN A 56 -0.10 -8.89 9.21
C ASN A 56 1.16 -8.93 8.33
N HIS A 57 1.72 -10.13 8.13
CA HIS A 57 2.98 -10.28 7.39
C HIS A 57 2.90 -9.79 5.93
N GLU A 58 1.86 -10.18 5.19
CA GLU A 58 1.73 -9.84 3.76
C GLU A 58 1.43 -8.34 3.56
N GLY A 59 0.56 -7.80 4.40
CA GLY A 59 0.17 -6.40 4.41
C GLY A 59 1.28 -5.44 4.82
N SER A 60 2.09 -5.83 5.81
CA SER A 60 3.26 -5.02 6.23
C SER A 60 4.31 -4.91 5.13
N MET A 61 4.51 -5.96 4.33
CA MET A 61 5.37 -5.91 3.14
C MET A 61 4.85 -4.93 2.10
N LEU A 62 3.53 -4.92 1.84
CA LEU A 62 2.93 -3.95 0.91
C LEU A 62 3.05 -2.51 1.42
N LEU A 63 2.81 -2.29 2.72
CA LEU A 63 3.03 -0.97 3.35
C LEU A 63 4.48 -0.52 3.21
N TRP A 64 5.43 -1.43 3.41
CA TRP A 64 6.84 -1.12 3.27
C TRP A 64 7.20 -0.69 1.83
N VAL A 65 6.73 -1.44 0.84
CA VAL A 65 6.92 -1.09 -0.57
C VAL A 65 6.23 0.24 -0.92
N LEU A 66 5.05 0.52 -0.36
CA LEU A 66 4.38 1.81 -0.54
C LEU A 66 5.24 2.98 -0.01
N ILE A 67 5.84 2.82 1.17
CA ILE A 67 6.74 3.82 1.75
C ILE A 67 7.97 4.03 0.85
N LEU A 68 8.63 2.95 0.41
CA LEU A 68 9.81 3.04 -0.45
C LEU A 68 9.50 3.74 -1.78
N THR A 69 8.38 3.38 -2.42
CA THR A 69 7.97 3.99 -3.69
C THR A 69 7.50 5.44 -3.51
N LEU A 70 6.90 5.80 -2.38
CA LEU A 70 6.60 7.18 -2.02
C LEU A 70 7.87 8.03 -1.96
N PHE A 71 8.90 7.57 -1.24
CA PHE A 71 10.18 8.29 -1.17
C PHE A 71 10.88 8.37 -2.53
N GLY A 72 10.81 7.30 -3.33
CA GLY A 72 11.30 7.31 -4.72
C GLY A 72 10.58 8.34 -5.60
N ALA A 73 9.26 8.44 -5.49
CA ALA A 73 8.47 9.45 -6.20
C ALA A 73 8.78 10.87 -5.70
N CYS A 74 8.95 11.07 -4.39
CA CYS A 74 9.40 12.35 -3.83
C CYS A 74 10.76 12.79 -4.38
N ALA A 75 11.72 11.87 -4.52
CA ALA A 75 13.00 12.18 -5.16
C ALA A 75 12.82 12.57 -6.63
N ALA A 76 11.93 11.90 -7.38
CA ALA A 76 11.62 12.28 -8.76
C ALA A 76 10.87 13.63 -8.88
N TRP A 77 10.09 14.03 -7.89
CA TRP A 77 9.34 15.29 -7.90
C TRP A 77 10.15 16.48 -7.38
N PHE A 78 10.97 16.27 -6.36
CA PHE A 78 11.64 17.35 -5.64
C PHE A 78 13.17 17.29 -5.75
N GLY A 79 13.72 16.24 -6.38
CA GLY A 79 15.15 15.96 -6.40
C GLY A 79 15.98 16.70 -7.45
N GLY A 80 15.39 17.64 -8.20
CA GLY A 80 16.12 18.41 -9.22
C GLY A 80 17.29 19.24 -8.69
N ASN A 81 17.37 19.44 -7.37
CA ASN A 81 18.43 20.16 -6.67
C ASN A 81 19.26 19.26 -5.74
N LEU A 82 19.11 17.93 -5.82
CA LEU A 82 19.95 16.98 -5.09
C LEU A 82 21.34 16.95 -5.74
N PRO A 83 22.43 16.95 -4.94
CA PRO A 83 23.80 16.88 -5.46
C PRO A 83 24.10 15.56 -6.18
#